data_AF-A0A094K7T2-F1
#
_entry.id   AF-A0A094K7T2-F1
#
_cell.length_a   1.000
_cell.length_b   1.000
_cell.length_c   1.000
_cell.angle_alpha   90.00
_cell.angle_beta   90.00
_cell.angle_gamma   90.00
#
_symmetry.space_group_name_H-M   'P 1'
#
loop_
_entity.id
_entity.type
_entity.pdbx_description
1 polymer ?
#
loop_
_entity_poly.entity_id
_entity_poly.type
_entity_poly.pdbx_seq_one_letter_code
_entity_poly.pdbx_strand_id
1 'polypeptide(L)'
;MIVTSKPPSAPAAYLDPHTYTSGRWLRHDKLQIDSRYIEFDFDALCRRVIELSPGATSIATNDKKEGGFNRVFIFTTDNAETLVARLPFAFAGPPSLATNSEVATIRYLQTNTSVPIPKILDWNDDPSNAIGSEYIIMEHAAGTQLHQKWPTMAIVDIKFPAYGSVYFADSSLDSTCTRPLNQNFSVGPHCSARYWDCNVGEFRYYHSTKPNQGPWDDLSTYCDGLVDIGISRIPPVNPVPDNLRRYHGSVSTHLRLLEFGRAVINNMCKDHRIRDAAAPTLFHPDLHKRNIFVSDDDPTVITSIIDLAQELGLVGSCPYPVPTAEELAVHQKEYKYFEAAHDLRNHLTGLLNTASDGWVPAEEWETAKLANKELFGLMLETVLSIENPDDDEPVKDEGDVREIWPFEF
;
A
#
# COMPACT_ATOMS: atom_id res chain seq x y z
N MET A 1 51.17 -23.45 31.85
CA MET A 1 50.66 -22.76 30.65
C MET A 1 49.50 -23.58 30.12
N ILE A 2 48.27 -23.15 30.42
CA ILE A 2 47.06 -23.77 29.88
C ILE A 2 46.73 -22.96 28.63
N VAL A 3 46.91 -23.58 27.47
CA VAL A 3 46.52 -23.01 26.18
C VAL A 3 45.01 -23.19 26.06
N THR A 4 44.26 -22.10 26.23
CA THR A 4 42.83 -22.05 25.94
C THR A 4 42.65 -21.90 24.44
N SER A 5 42.28 -22.99 23.77
CA SER A 5 41.80 -22.96 22.39
C SER A 5 40.49 -22.17 22.33
N LYS A 6 40.46 -21.14 21.49
CA LYS A 6 39.25 -20.39 21.16
C LYS A 6 38.26 -21.36 20.50
N PRO A 7 36.99 -21.43 20.92
CA PRO A 7 36.02 -22.29 20.26
C PRO A 7 35.82 -21.85 18.80
N PRO A 8 35.55 -22.79 17.89
CA PRO A 8 35.31 -22.47 16.48
C PRO A 8 34.13 -21.49 16.36
N SER A 9 34.29 -20.48 15.51
CA SER A 9 33.24 -19.54 15.15
C SER A 9 31.97 -20.28 14.74
N ALA A 10 30.83 -19.86 15.28
CA ALA A 10 29.53 -20.34 14.85
C ALA A 10 29.43 -20.25 13.30
N PRO A 11 28.85 -21.26 12.63
CA PRO A 11 28.62 -21.19 11.19
C PRO A 11 27.78 -19.93 10.89
N ALA A 12 28.11 -19.23 9.81
CA ALA A 12 27.32 -18.11 9.32
C ALA A 12 25.87 -18.56 9.22
N ALA A 13 24.95 -17.82 9.86
CA ALA A 13 23.53 -18.12 9.81
C ALA A 13 23.12 -18.24 8.34
N TYR A 14 22.61 -19.41 7.95
CA TYR A 14 22.10 -19.64 6.61
C TYR A 14 20.97 -18.65 6.36
N LEU A 15 21.16 -17.73 5.41
CA LEU A 15 20.12 -16.77 5.04
C LEU A 15 18.94 -17.55 4.46
N ASP A 16 17.76 -17.44 5.07
CA ASP A 16 16.53 -17.92 4.47
C ASP A 16 16.04 -16.89 3.43
N PRO A 17 16.05 -17.21 2.12
CA PRO A 17 15.65 -16.27 1.08
C PRO A 17 14.12 -16.20 0.88
N HIS A 18 13.35 -17.11 1.48
CA HIS A 18 11.93 -17.31 1.19
C HIS A 18 10.98 -16.71 2.22
N THR A 19 11.33 -16.75 3.50
CA THR A 19 10.45 -16.26 4.57
C THR A 19 10.63 -14.77 4.85
N TYR A 20 9.54 -14.12 5.24
CA TYR A 20 9.58 -12.76 5.75
C TYR A 20 10.11 -12.74 7.19
N THR A 21 11.12 -11.91 7.43
CA THR A 21 11.91 -11.91 8.68
C THR A 21 12.08 -10.52 9.29
N SER A 22 11.77 -9.46 8.55
CA SER A 22 12.05 -8.08 8.98
C SER A 22 11.11 -7.55 10.07
N GLY A 23 9.95 -8.15 10.25
CA GLY A 23 8.98 -7.71 11.25
C GLY A 23 7.81 -8.66 11.43
N ARG A 24 6.91 -8.27 12.32
CA ARG A 24 5.72 -9.02 12.75
C ARG A 24 4.54 -8.08 12.85
N TRP A 25 3.32 -8.61 12.81
CA TRP A 25 2.11 -7.80 12.94
C TRP A 25 1.37 -8.17 14.20
N LEU A 26 0.99 -7.18 15.00
CA LEU A 26 0.06 -7.39 16.10
C LEU A 26 -1.35 -7.82 15.63
N ARG A 27 -1.62 -7.78 14.32
CA ARG A 27 -2.89 -8.21 13.72
C ARG A 27 -2.65 -9.10 12.51
N HIS A 28 -3.29 -10.26 12.48
CA HIS A 28 -3.21 -11.23 11.39
C HIS A 28 -1.76 -11.65 11.05
N ASP A 29 -0.90 -11.76 12.07
CA ASP A 29 0.55 -11.99 11.91
C ASP A 29 0.88 -13.14 10.94
N LYS A 30 0.28 -14.30 11.18
CA LYS A 30 0.49 -15.49 10.36
C LYS A 30 0.13 -15.24 8.89
N LEU A 31 -1.00 -14.59 8.66
CA LEU A 31 -1.48 -14.27 7.31
C LEU A 31 -0.56 -13.26 6.59
N GLN A 32 -0.03 -12.27 7.33
CA GLN A 32 0.92 -11.30 6.80
C GLN A 32 2.28 -11.93 6.44
N ILE A 33 2.74 -12.92 7.22
CA ILE A 33 3.97 -13.66 6.93
C ILE A 33 3.76 -14.61 5.75
N ASP A 34 2.69 -15.42 5.79
CA ASP A 34 2.39 -16.42 4.76
C ASP A 34 2.20 -15.74 3.38
N SER A 35 1.60 -14.54 3.33
CA SER A 35 1.43 -13.77 2.10
C SER A 35 2.71 -13.08 1.57
N ARG A 36 3.77 -12.99 2.38
CA ARG A 36 5.10 -12.49 2.01
C ARG A 36 6.11 -13.62 1.76
N TYR A 37 5.66 -14.86 1.82
CA TYR A 37 6.45 -15.98 1.34
C TYR A 37 6.58 -15.93 -0.18
N ILE A 38 7.78 -16.18 -0.69
CA ILE A 38 8.02 -16.30 -2.14
C ILE A 38 8.74 -17.62 -2.36
N GLU A 39 8.10 -18.51 -3.12
CA GLU A 39 8.72 -19.73 -3.62
C GLU A 39 9.49 -19.40 -4.90
N PHE A 40 10.80 -19.62 -4.91
CA PHE A 40 11.66 -19.35 -6.06
C PHE A 40 13.00 -20.10 -5.91
N ASP A 41 13.76 -20.26 -6.99
CA ASP A 41 15.11 -20.81 -6.97
C ASP A 41 16.14 -19.70 -6.72
N PHE A 42 16.63 -19.61 -5.48
CA PHE A 42 17.63 -18.62 -5.08
C PHE A 42 18.99 -18.83 -5.76
N ASP A 43 19.37 -20.08 -6.05
CA ASP A 43 20.61 -20.39 -6.76
C ASP A 43 20.51 -19.97 -8.23
N ALA A 44 19.34 -20.11 -8.86
CA ALA A 44 19.07 -19.58 -10.19
C ALA A 44 19.17 -18.05 -10.22
N LEU A 45 18.64 -17.37 -9.20
CA LEU A 45 18.77 -15.91 -9.08
C LEU A 45 20.24 -15.49 -8.97
N CYS A 46 21.00 -16.19 -8.13
CA CYS A 46 22.43 -15.95 -7.95
C CYS A 46 23.22 -16.14 -9.25
N ARG A 47 22.95 -17.22 -10.00
CA ARG A 47 23.56 -17.47 -11.31
C ARG A 47 23.26 -16.36 -12.30
N ARG A 48 22.01 -15.90 -12.37
CA ARG A 48 21.62 -14.80 -13.26
C ARG A 48 22.33 -13.49 -12.90
N VAL A 49 22.50 -13.20 -11.61
CA VAL A 49 23.27 -12.02 -11.16
C VAL A 49 24.73 -12.10 -11.61
N ILE A 50 25.38 -13.27 -11.50
CA ILE A 50 26.76 -13.48 -11.96
C ILE A 50 26.85 -13.32 -13.49
N GLU A 51 25.90 -13.87 -14.25
CA GLU A 51 25.83 -13.72 -15.72
C GLU A 51 25.73 -12.25 -16.16
N LEU A 52 25.09 -11.40 -15.35
CA LEU A 52 24.90 -9.98 -15.62
C LEU A 52 26.07 -9.09 -15.16
N SER A 53 27.05 -9.64 -14.44
CA SER A 53 28.25 -8.93 -13.96
C SER A 53 29.49 -9.43 -14.71
N PRO A 54 29.93 -8.73 -15.77
CA PRO A 54 31.09 -9.15 -16.55
C PRO A 54 32.35 -9.32 -15.71
N GLY A 55 32.93 -10.52 -15.74
CA GLY A 55 34.16 -10.84 -15.01
C GLY A 55 33.94 -11.33 -13.58
N ALA A 56 32.70 -11.35 -13.08
CA ALA A 56 32.37 -12.03 -11.82
C ALA A 56 32.35 -13.55 -12.02
N THR A 57 32.76 -14.29 -10.98
CA THR A 57 32.64 -15.76 -10.96
C THR A 57 31.85 -16.28 -9.78
N SER A 58 31.64 -15.43 -8.77
CA SER A 58 30.93 -15.79 -7.54
C SER A 58 30.32 -14.55 -6.87
N ILE A 59 29.36 -14.80 -5.98
CA ILE A 59 28.78 -13.77 -5.10
C ILE A 59 29.60 -13.73 -3.82
N ALA A 60 30.19 -12.59 -3.50
CA ALA A 60 30.96 -12.38 -2.29
C ALA A 60 30.06 -12.17 -1.06
N THR A 61 29.03 -11.34 -1.19
CA THR A 61 28.03 -11.10 -0.13
C THR A 61 26.64 -10.95 -0.73
N ASN A 62 25.62 -11.29 0.06
CA ASN A 62 24.24 -11.02 -0.30
C ASN A 62 23.48 -10.56 0.94
N ASP A 63 22.73 -9.47 0.81
CA ASP A 63 21.89 -8.92 1.86
C ASP A 63 20.43 -9.00 1.44
N LYS A 64 19.60 -9.67 2.25
CA LYS A 64 18.15 -9.63 2.10
C LYS A 64 17.59 -8.38 2.79
N LYS A 65 16.78 -7.62 2.07
CA LYS A 65 15.98 -6.49 2.55
C LYS A 65 14.53 -6.73 2.17
N GLU A 66 13.61 -6.43 3.06
CA GLU A 66 12.19 -6.72 2.83
C GLU A 66 11.40 -5.43 3.05
N GLY A 67 10.96 -4.84 1.95
CA GLY A 67 10.15 -3.63 1.96
C GLY A 67 8.66 -3.96 2.12
N GLY A 68 7.82 -2.93 1.97
CA GLY A 68 6.37 -3.10 2.03
C GLY A 68 5.82 -4.01 0.92
N PHE A 69 6.38 -3.92 -0.29
CA PHE A 69 5.83 -4.56 -1.49
C PHE A 69 6.78 -5.54 -2.20
N ASN A 70 8.06 -5.57 -1.83
CA ASN A 70 9.07 -6.38 -2.52
C ASN A 70 10.03 -7.03 -1.52
N ARG A 71 10.47 -8.25 -1.84
CA ARG A 71 11.73 -8.78 -1.33
C ARG A 71 12.86 -8.28 -2.22
N VAL A 72 13.90 -7.75 -1.60
CA VAL A 72 15.04 -7.15 -2.28
C VAL A 72 16.30 -7.86 -1.84
N PHE A 73 17.13 -8.26 -2.79
CA PHE A 73 18.46 -8.78 -2.54
C PHE A 73 19.48 -7.79 -3.09
N ILE A 74 20.44 -7.41 -2.24
CA ILE A 74 21.61 -6.63 -2.64
C ILE A 74 22.77 -7.60 -2.71
N PHE A 75 23.24 -7.87 -3.93
CA PHE A 75 24.34 -8.78 -4.19
C PHE A 75 25.61 -7.98 -4.43
N THR A 76 26.71 -8.39 -3.78
CA THR A 76 28.06 -7.94 -4.11
C THR A 76 28.82 -9.12 -4.69
N THR A 77 29.30 -8.99 -5.91
CA THR A 77 30.11 -10.01 -6.61
C THR A 77 31.58 -9.94 -6.21
N ASP A 78 32.35 -10.97 -6.55
CA ASP A 78 33.80 -11.07 -6.28
C ASP A 78 34.65 -10.01 -7.02
N ASN A 79 34.13 -9.43 -8.10
CA ASN A 79 34.71 -8.26 -8.77
C ASN A 79 34.27 -6.90 -8.15
N ALA A 80 33.60 -6.93 -6.98
CA ALA A 80 33.10 -5.77 -6.24
C ALA A 80 32.00 -4.95 -6.93
N GLU A 81 31.32 -5.49 -7.93
CA GLU A 81 30.08 -4.89 -8.45
C GLU A 81 28.90 -5.16 -7.50
N THR A 82 27.94 -4.23 -7.45
CA THR A 82 26.73 -4.37 -6.64
C THR A 82 25.48 -4.32 -7.50
N LEU A 83 24.69 -5.37 -7.44
CA LEU A 83 23.43 -5.52 -8.18
C LEU A 83 22.27 -5.69 -7.20
N VAL A 84 21.10 -5.19 -7.59
CA VAL A 84 19.88 -5.29 -6.80
C VAL A 84 18.87 -6.14 -7.56
N ALA A 85 18.41 -7.22 -6.93
CA ALA A 85 17.27 -7.99 -7.42
C ALA A 85 16.04 -7.69 -6.58
N ARG A 86 14.91 -7.42 -7.23
CA ARG A 86 13.61 -7.16 -6.59
C ARG A 86 12.61 -8.20 -7.05
N LEU A 87 11.98 -8.87 -6.10
CA LEU A 87 10.92 -9.84 -6.31
C LEU A 87 9.65 -9.28 -5.65
N PRO A 88 8.57 -9.03 -6.40
CA PRO A 88 7.33 -8.53 -5.83
C PRO A 88 6.67 -9.59 -4.94
N PHE A 89 6.04 -9.13 -3.84
CA PHE A 89 5.11 -10.00 -3.11
C PHE A 89 3.80 -10.14 -3.90
N ALA A 90 3.05 -11.22 -3.67
CA ALA A 90 1.79 -11.49 -4.38
C ALA A 90 0.75 -10.36 -4.24
N PHE A 91 0.84 -9.56 -3.17
CA PHE A 91 -0.07 -8.43 -2.93
C PHE A 91 0.42 -7.08 -3.48
N ALA A 92 1.61 -7.02 -4.09
CA ALA A 92 2.17 -5.79 -4.63
C ALA A 92 1.36 -5.23 -5.81
N GLY A 93 0.64 -6.09 -6.50
CA GLY A 93 -0.18 -5.76 -7.67
C GLY A 93 -0.53 -7.01 -8.45
N PRO A 94 -1.21 -6.86 -9.60
CA PRO A 94 -1.52 -7.98 -10.48
C PRO A 94 -0.24 -8.70 -10.92
N PRO A 95 -0.21 -10.05 -10.86
CA PRO A 95 0.89 -10.84 -11.40
C PRO A 95 1.17 -10.46 -12.85
N SER A 96 2.45 -10.43 -13.21
CA SER A 96 3.04 -10.01 -14.48
C SER A 96 2.86 -8.52 -14.77
N LEU A 97 1.63 -8.01 -14.70
CA LEU A 97 1.30 -6.63 -15.07
C LEU A 97 1.99 -5.59 -14.17
N ALA A 98 2.10 -5.84 -12.87
CA ALA A 98 2.78 -4.92 -11.96
C ALA A 98 4.27 -4.79 -12.29
N THR A 99 4.95 -5.93 -12.49
CA THR A 99 6.38 -5.98 -12.86
C THR A 99 6.61 -5.34 -14.23
N ASN A 100 5.79 -5.70 -15.22
CA ASN A 100 5.84 -5.11 -16.56
C ASN A 100 5.68 -3.59 -16.52
N SER A 101 4.68 -3.12 -15.75
CA SER A 101 4.40 -1.70 -15.67
C SER A 101 5.47 -0.90 -14.94
N GLU A 102 6.06 -1.46 -13.88
CA GLU A 102 7.19 -0.84 -13.19
C GLU A 102 8.39 -0.69 -14.14
N VAL A 103 8.73 -1.74 -14.89
CA VAL A 103 9.84 -1.71 -15.85
C VAL A 103 9.56 -0.75 -17.01
N ALA A 104 8.34 -0.74 -17.55
CA ALA A 104 7.92 0.18 -18.60
C ALA A 104 7.99 1.64 -18.12
N THR A 105 7.53 1.92 -16.90
CA THR A 105 7.60 3.26 -16.29
C THR A 105 9.05 3.70 -16.09
N ILE A 106 9.92 2.84 -15.56
CA ILE A 106 11.35 3.15 -15.38
C ILE A 106 12.00 3.47 -16.73
N ARG A 107 11.80 2.64 -17.76
CA ARG A 107 12.37 2.88 -19.09
C ARG A 107 11.81 4.14 -19.75
N TYR A 108 10.52 4.40 -19.57
CA TYR A 108 9.89 5.63 -20.04
C TYR A 108 10.56 6.85 -19.40
N LEU A 109 10.76 6.85 -18.07
CA LEU A 109 11.41 7.94 -17.37
C LEU A 109 12.89 8.11 -17.75
N GLN A 110 13.64 7.01 -17.92
CA GLN A 110 15.03 7.04 -18.39
C GLN A 110 15.17 7.65 -19.79
N THR A 111 14.15 7.46 -20.64
CA THR A 111 14.15 7.96 -22.02
C THR A 111 13.68 9.41 -22.11
N ASN A 112 12.69 9.79 -21.30
CA ASN A 112 11.96 11.06 -21.44
C ASN A 112 12.33 12.10 -20.38
N THR A 113 13.19 11.77 -19.42
CA THR A 113 13.62 12.68 -18.35
C THR A 113 15.13 12.62 -18.14
N SER A 114 15.68 13.64 -17.50
CA SER A 114 17.08 13.66 -17.06
C SER A 114 17.28 13.09 -15.65
N VAL A 115 16.28 12.44 -15.07
CA VAL A 115 16.34 11.91 -13.71
C VAL A 115 17.31 10.72 -13.68
N PRO A 116 18.30 10.69 -12.77
CA PRO A 116 19.20 9.56 -12.63
C PRO A 116 18.45 8.38 -12.00
N ILE A 117 17.99 7.45 -12.84
CA ILE A 117 17.29 6.22 -12.43
C ILE A 117 18.19 5.02 -12.72
N PRO A 118 18.42 4.12 -11.74
CA PRO A 118 19.27 2.95 -11.92
C PRO A 118 18.89 2.13 -13.16
N LYS A 119 19.90 1.68 -13.91
CA LYS A 119 19.66 0.92 -15.12
C LYS A 119 19.08 -0.45 -14.79
N ILE A 120 18.05 -0.86 -15.51
CA ILE A 120 17.54 -2.23 -15.49
C ILE A 120 18.51 -3.11 -16.30
N LEU A 121 19.06 -4.14 -15.67
CA LEU A 121 20.01 -5.08 -16.26
C LEU A 121 19.29 -6.30 -16.85
N ASP A 122 18.30 -6.84 -16.12
CA ASP A 122 17.45 -7.95 -16.55
C ASP A 122 16.11 -7.89 -15.82
N TRP A 123 15.05 -8.47 -16.40
CA TRP A 123 13.75 -8.60 -15.74
C TRP A 123 12.91 -9.67 -16.43
N ASN A 124 11.98 -10.27 -15.69
CA ASN A 124 11.00 -11.20 -16.23
C ASN A 124 9.71 -11.10 -15.42
N ASP A 125 8.58 -11.00 -16.10
CA ASP A 125 7.23 -10.91 -15.54
C ASP A 125 6.44 -12.24 -15.64
N ASP A 126 7.05 -13.30 -16.19
CA ASP A 126 6.50 -14.65 -16.21
C ASP A 126 7.19 -15.54 -15.16
N PRO A 127 6.48 -16.01 -14.12
CA PRO A 127 7.06 -16.88 -13.09
C PRO A 127 7.47 -18.26 -13.60
N SER A 128 7.14 -18.64 -14.84
CA SER A 128 7.62 -19.90 -15.46
C SER A 128 9.12 -19.91 -15.79
N ASN A 129 9.79 -18.77 -15.61
CA ASN A 129 11.22 -18.63 -15.82
C ASN A 129 12.07 -19.49 -14.84
N ALA A 130 13.37 -19.60 -15.11
CA ALA A 130 14.26 -20.47 -14.34
C ALA A 130 14.40 -20.11 -12.85
N ILE A 131 14.10 -18.86 -12.46
CA ILE A 131 14.08 -18.41 -11.06
C ILE A 131 12.75 -18.80 -10.39
N GLY A 132 11.67 -19.04 -11.14
CA GLY A 132 10.38 -19.44 -10.57
C GLY A 132 9.55 -18.29 -10.00
N SER A 133 9.96 -17.03 -10.23
CA SER A 133 9.26 -15.83 -9.75
C SER A 133 9.49 -14.67 -10.72
N GLU A 134 8.57 -13.73 -10.73
CA GLU A 134 8.80 -12.41 -11.33
C GLU A 134 9.97 -11.71 -10.64
N TYR A 135 10.76 -10.97 -11.41
CA TYR A 135 11.91 -10.24 -10.90
C TYR A 135 12.30 -9.03 -11.75
N ILE A 136 12.95 -8.06 -11.10
CA ILE A 136 13.69 -6.98 -11.75
C ILE A 136 15.11 -6.96 -11.15
N ILE A 137 16.13 -7.13 -11.99
CA ILE A 137 17.54 -6.96 -11.64
C ILE A 137 18.03 -5.63 -12.21
N MET A 138 18.59 -4.79 -11.36
CA MET A 138 19.04 -3.45 -11.71
C MET A 138 20.35 -3.10 -11.02
N GLU A 139 20.99 -2.03 -11.49
CA GLU A 139 22.15 -1.44 -10.83
C GLU A 139 21.80 -0.99 -9.40
N HIS A 140 22.76 -1.11 -8.48
CA HIS A 140 22.59 -0.56 -7.15
C HIS A 140 22.66 0.98 -7.20
N ALA A 141 21.58 1.64 -6.74
CA ALA A 141 21.55 3.09 -6.64
C ALA A 141 22.57 3.58 -5.60
N ALA A 142 23.63 4.25 -6.03
CA ALA A 142 24.55 4.92 -5.12
C ALA A 142 23.88 6.19 -4.56
N GLY A 143 23.73 6.28 -3.24
CA GLY A 143 23.19 7.49 -2.62
C GLY A 143 22.60 7.28 -1.24
N THR A 144 22.13 8.38 -0.66
CA THR A 144 21.43 8.39 0.62
C THR A 144 19.93 8.43 0.35
N GLN A 145 19.14 7.66 1.10
CA GLN A 145 17.69 7.61 0.92
C GLN A 145 17.07 9.01 0.95
N LEU A 146 16.17 9.25 0.01
CA LEU A 146 15.61 10.56 -0.31
C LEU A 146 14.92 11.27 0.86
N HIS A 147 14.39 10.49 1.82
CA HIS A 147 13.81 11.02 3.05
C HIS A 147 14.79 11.87 3.88
N GLN A 148 16.10 11.75 3.62
CA GLN A 148 17.18 12.50 4.26
C GLN A 148 17.60 13.76 3.48
N LYS A 149 17.14 13.98 2.24
CA LYS A 149 17.64 15.05 1.33
C LYS A 149 16.58 15.80 0.48
N TRP A 150 15.28 15.67 0.78
CA TRP A 150 14.15 16.16 -0.04
C TRP A 150 13.84 17.68 -0.16
N PRO A 151 14.54 18.69 0.42
CA PRO A 151 14.07 20.08 0.32
C PRO A 151 14.05 20.77 -1.08
N THR A 152 14.40 20.11 -2.20
CA THR A 152 14.62 20.82 -3.48
C THR A 152 14.24 20.08 -4.78
N MET A 153 13.48 18.98 -4.74
CA MET A 153 13.17 18.25 -5.99
C MET A 153 11.99 18.84 -6.77
N ALA A 154 12.17 19.00 -8.08
CA ALA A 154 11.14 19.44 -9.02
C ALA A 154 10.21 18.29 -9.42
N ILE A 155 8.91 18.59 -9.47
CA ILE A 155 7.86 17.69 -9.96
C ILE A 155 7.95 17.65 -11.49
N VAL A 156 8.05 16.46 -12.09
CA VAL A 156 7.97 16.30 -13.54
C VAL A 156 6.49 16.15 -13.93
N ASP A 157 5.89 17.22 -14.46
CA ASP A 157 4.52 17.20 -14.98
C ASP A 157 4.51 16.55 -16.38
N ILE A 158 4.38 15.22 -16.41
CA ILE A 158 4.22 14.47 -17.66
C ILE A 158 2.76 14.10 -17.82
N LYS A 159 2.13 14.64 -18.87
CA LYS A 159 0.74 14.35 -19.22
C LYS A 159 0.62 13.03 -19.99
N PHE A 160 -0.42 12.27 -19.67
CA PHE A 160 -0.74 10.98 -20.25
C PHE A 160 -2.07 11.06 -21.02
N PRO A 161 -2.28 10.18 -22.02
CA PRO A 161 -3.50 10.16 -22.83
C PRO A 161 -4.72 9.60 -22.08
N ALA A 162 -4.52 8.89 -20.96
CA ALA A 162 -5.56 8.24 -20.17
C ALA A 162 -5.08 8.01 -18.73
N TYR A 163 -6.01 7.78 -17.80
CA TYR A 163 -5.71 7.29 -16.45
C TYR A 163 -5.46 5.78 -16.49
N GLY A 164 -4.36 5.32 -15.89
CA GLY A 164 -3.98 3.92 -15.93
C GLY A 164 -2.51 3.73 -15.56
N SER A 165 -1.94 2.60 -15.95
CA SER A 165 -0.51 2.31 -15.76
C SER A 165 0.20 2.17 -17.10
N VAL A 166 1.52 2.42 -17.12
CA VAL A 166 2.33 2.40 -18.35
C VAL A 166 2.77 0.98 -18.66
N TYR A 167 2.71 0.57 -19.92
CA TYR A 167 3.15 -0.73 -20.42
C TYR A 167 3.97 -0.55 -21.71
N PHE A 168 4.67 -1.60 -22.13
CA PHE A 168 5.26 -1.63 -23.47
C PHE A 168 4.17 -1.74 -24.55
N ALA A 169 4.39 -1.08 -25.69
CA ALA A 169 3.44 -1.07 -26.79
C ALA A 169 3.23 -2.45 -27.43
N ASP A 170 4.18 -3.38 -27.26
CA ASP A 170 4.13 -4.77 -27.72
C ASP A 170 3.67 -5.75 -26.64
N SER A 171 3.20 -5.26 -25.48
CA SER A 171 2.63 -6.11 -24.43
C SER A 171 1.44 -6.91 -24.95
N SER A 172 1.22 -8.11 -24.39
CA SER A 172 0.12 -9.02 -24.75
C SER A 172 -1.27 -8.55 -24.31
N LEU A 173 -1.41 -7.28 -23.92
CA LEU A 173 -2.66 -6.67 -23.50
C LEU A 173 -3.63 -6.52 -24.67
N ASP A 174 -4.93 -6.60 -24.38
CA ASP A 174 -5.95 -6.35 -25.38
C ASP A 174 -5.84 -4.90 -25.91
N SER A 175 -5.85 -4.76 -27.23
CA SER A 175 -5.89 -3.48 -27.94
C SER A 175 -7.04 -2.56 -27.50
N THR A 176 -8.17 -3.10 -27.02
CA THR A 176 -9.27 -2.28 -26.49
C THR A 176 -8.95 -1.68 -25.12
N CYS A 177 -8.06 -2.35 -24.37
CA CYS A 177 -7.64 -2.01 -23.02
C CYS A 177 -6.31 -1.24 -23.00
N THR A 178 -5.89 -0.66 -24.13
CA THR A 178 -4.66 0.14 -24.21
C THR A 178 -4.89 1.44 -24.95
N ARG A 179 -4.09 2.46 -24.63
CA ARG A 179 -4.03 3.75 -25.30
C ARG A 179 -2.58 4.07 -25.64
N PRO A 180 -2.24 4.37 -26.90
CA PRO A 180 -0.85 4.63 -27.27
C PRO A 180 -0.35 5.90 -26.55
N LEU A 181 0.77 5.78 -25.83
CA LEU A 181 1.47 6.92 -25.25
C LEU A 181 2.51 7.46 -26.23
N ASN A 182 3.27 6.55 -26.86
CA ASN A 182 4.17 6.82 -27.99
C ASN A 182 4.43 5.50 -28.76
N GLN A 183 5.47 5.47 -29.60
CA GLN A 183 5.80 4.27 -30.40
C GLN A 183 6.19 3.05 -29.57
N ASN A 184 6.72 3.24 -28.36
CA ASN A 184 7.29 2.16 -27.53
C ASN A 184 6.43 1.84 -26.30
N PHE A 185 5.49 2.72 -25.93
CA PHE A 185 4.73 2.62 -24.70
C PHE A 185 3.24 2.90 -24.90
N SER A 186 2.42 2.29 -24.05
CA SER A 186 0.97 2.50 -23.97
C SER A 186 0.51 2.64 -22.53
N VAL A 187 -0.62 3.30 -22.31
CA VAL A 187 -1.36 3.29 -21.05
C VAL A 187 -2.40 2.17 -21.10
N GLY A 188 -2.43 1.32 -20.07
CA GLY A 188 -3.35 0.20 -19.95
C GLY A 188 -4.00 0.12 -18.57
N PRO A 189 -4.47 -1.06 -18.14
CA PRO A 189 -5.11 -1.25 -16.85
C PRO A 189 -4.24 -0.78 -15.68
N HIS A 190 -4.86 -0.29 -14.61
CA HIS A 190 -4.15 0.31 -13.48
C HIS A 190 -3.59 -0.74 -12.51
N CYS A 191 -2.28 -0.78 -12.26
CA CYS A 191 -1.61 -1.85 -11.49
C CYS A 191 -1.76 -1.76 -9.96
N SER A 192 -2.37 -0.70 -9.41
CA SER A 192 -2.60 -0.64 -7.95
C SER A 192 -3.43 -1.83 -7.48
N ALA A 193 -2.95 -2.52 -6.45
CA ALA A 193 -3.64 -3.62 -5.76
C ALA A 193 -5.10 -3.32 -5.39
N ARG A 194 -5.54 -2.05 -5.31
CA ARG A 194 -6.96 -1.73 -5.10
C ARG A 194 -7.87 -2.21 -6.25
N TYR A 195 -7.36 -2.25 -7.48
CA TYR A 195 -8.10 -2.68 -8.67
C TYR A 195 -7.98 -4.20 -8.92
N TRP A 196 -7.33 -4.93 -8.01
CA TRP A 196 -7.03 -6.36 -8.14
C TRP A 196 -7.25 -7.10 -6.82
N ASP A 197 -7.39 -8.43 -6.87
CA ASP A 197 -7.55 -9.27 -5.67
C ASP A 197 -6.19 -9.60 -5.06
N CYS A 198 -5.41 -8.55 -4.82
CA CYS A 198 -4.04 -8.67 -4.33
C CYS A 198 -3.99 -8.55 -2.81
N ASN A 199 -5.03 -8.11 -2.10
CA ASN A 199 -4.95 -7.88 -0.66
C ASN A 199 -4.73 -9.17 0.16
N VAL A 200 -3.86 -9.07 1.16
CA VAL A 200 -3.54 -10.15 2.10
C VAL A 200 -4.81 -10.62 2.84
N GLY A 201 -5.19 -11.88 2.64
CA GLY A 201 -6.35 -12.50 3.31
C GLY A 201 -7.72 -12.04 2.84
N GLU A 202 -7.78 -11.30 1.74
CA GLU A 202 -9.01 -10.69 1.24
C GLU A 202 -9.21 -11.05 -0.25
N PHE A 203 -9.74 -12.24 -0.52
CA PHE A 203 -10.31 -12.55 -1.82
C PHE A 203 -11.65 -11.81 -1.92
N ARG A 204 -11.65 -10.59 -2.46
CA ARG A 204 -12.72 -9.61 -2.26
C ARG A 204 -13.50 -9.28 -3.52
N TYR A 205 -13.28 -9.90 -4.68
CA TYR A 205 -14.26 -9.78 -5.76
C TYR A 205 -15.45 -10.72 -5.52
N TYR A 206 -16.57 -10.15 -5.08
CA TYR A 206 -17.85 -10.85 -5.07
C TYR A 206 -18.52 -10.84 -6.46
N HIS A 207 -17.84 -10.31 -7.48
CA HIS A 207 -18.28 -10.21 -8.88
C HIS A 207 -19.70 -9.67 -9.08
N SER A 208 -20.18 -8.87 -8.13
CA SER A 208 -21.47 -8.14 -8.20
C SER A 208 -21.46 -7.10 -9.32
N THR A 209 -20.27 -6.64 -9.72
CA THR A 209 -20.01 -5.78 -10.88
C THR A 209 -18.85 -6.35 -11.69
N LYS A 210 -18.78 -5.99 -12.98
CA LYS A 210 -17.63 -6.35 -13.81
C LYS A 210 -16.39 -5.60 -13.30
N PRO A 211 -15.21 -6.25 -13.22
CA PRO A 211 -13.98 -5.55 -12.86
C PRO A 211 -13.73 -4.36 -13.79
N ASN A 212 -13.60 -3.17 -13.19
CA ASN A 212 -13.29 -1.94 -13.90
C ASN A 212 -11.87 -1.51 -13.53
N GLN A 213 -10.92 -1.91 -14.39
CA GLN A 213 -9.48 -1.78 -14.14
C GLN A 213 -8.83 -0.72 -15.02
N GLY A 214 -9.61 0.00 -15.82
CA GLY A 214 -9.11 0.96 -16.80
C GLY A 214 -8.50 0.29 -18.04
N PRO A 215 -7.78 1.07 -18.87
CA PRO A 215 -7.53 2.50 -18.72
C PRO A 215 -8.81 3.34 -18.90
N TRP A 216 -8.81 4.54 -18.35
CA TRP A 216 -9.95 5.47 -18.42
C TRP A 216 -9.59 6.72 -19.20
N ASP A 217 -10.44 7.09 -20.16
CA ASP A 217 -10.17 8.21 -21.08
C ASP A 217 -10.52 9.58 -20.46
N ASP A 218 -11.33 9.60 -19.40
CA ASP A 218 -11.80 10.82 -18.76
C ASP A 218 -12.01 10.64 -17.25
N LEU A 219 -12.12 11.77 -16.55
CA LEU A 219 -12.25 11.80 -15.10
C LEU A 219 -13.51 11.06 -14.61
N SER A 220 -14.62 11.14 -15.34
CA SER A 220 -15.89 10.51 -14.95
C SER A 220 -15.75 8.99 -15.00
N THR A 221 -15.19 8.46 -16.08
CA THR A 221 -14.98 7.01 -16.22
C THR A 221 -13.96 6.47 -15.22
N TYR A 222 -12.92 7.24 -14.89
CA TYR A 222 -11.99 6.93 -13.80
C TYR A 222 -12.68 6.86 -12.44
N CYS A 223 -13.52 7.87 -12.14
CA CYS A 223 -14.30 7.90 -10.91
C CYS A 223 -15.33 6.78 -10.82
N ASP A 224 -15.97 6.42 -11.93
CA ASP A 224 -16.85 5.25 -11.99
C ASP A 224 -16.07 3.97 -11.69
N GLY A 225 -14.83 3.85 -12.17
CA GLY A 225 -13.93 2.75 -11.81
C GLY A 225 -13.66 2.65 -10.31
N LEU A 226 -13.43 3.78 -9.63
CA LEU A 226 -13.26 3.81 -8.17
C LEU A 226 -14.49 3.28 -7.42
N VAL A 227 -15.69 3.65 -7.89
CA VAL A 227 -16.95 3.20 -7.28
C VAL A 227 -17.22 1.73 -7.60
N ASP A 228 -17.01 1.30 -8.84
CA ASP A 228 -17.21 -0.10 -9.29
C ASP A 228 -16.38 -1.07 -8.46
N ILE A 229 -15.13 -0.69 -8.16
CA ILE A 229 -14.24 -1.42 -7.23
C ILE A 229 -14.78 -1.43 -5.81
N GLY A 230 -15.35 -0.32 -5.34
CA GLY A 230 -16.01 -0.27 -4.04
C GLY A 230 -17.15 -1.29 -3.97
N ILE A 231 -18.01 -1.32 -4.99
CA ILE A 231 -19.19 -2.19 -5.05
C ILE A 231 -18.77 -3.65 -5.13
N SER A 232 -17.76 -3.95 -5.96
CA SER A 232 -17.29 -5.30 -6.17
C SER A 232 -16.70 -5.94 -4.91
N ARG A 233 -16.26 -5.10 -3.95
CA ARG A 233 -15.66 -5.49 -2.66
C ARG A 233 -16.66 -5.63 -1.52
N ILE A 234 -17.92 -5.27 -1.74
CA ILE A 234 -18.98 -5.44 -0.75
C ILE A 234 -19.49 -6.89 -0.77
N PRO A 235 -19.54 -7.58 0.38
CA PRO A 235 -20.06 -8.94 0.43
C PRO A 235 -21.53 -9.01 0.01
N PRO A 236 -21.96 -10.11 -0.64
CA PRO A 236 -23.33 -10.24 -1.14
C PRO A 236 -24.37 -10.30 -0.01
N VAL A 237 -23.94 -10.66 1.20
CA VAL A 237 -24.77 -10.75 2.41
C VAL A 237 -24.01 -10.14 3.58
N ASN A 238 -24.74 -9.65 4.58
CA ASN A 238 -24.12 -9.14 5.80
C ASN A 238 -23.29 -10.27 6.46
N PRO A 239 -22.05 -9.99 6.88
CA PRO A 239 -21.26 -10.92 7.67
C PRO A 239 -22.01 -11.35 8.95
N VAL A 240 -21.70 -12.55 9.44
CA VAL A 240 -22.29 -13.10 10.68
C VAL A 240 -22.07 -12.11 11.84
N PRO A 241 -23.07 -11.90 12.74
CA PRO A 241 -23.05 -10.84 13.76
C PRO A 241 -21.79 -10.76 14.63
N ASP A 242 -21.16 -11.88 14.93
CA ASP A 242 -19.97 -11.94 15.81
C ASP A 242 -18.72 -11.25 15.23
N ASN A 243 -18.71 -10.93 13.93
CA ASN A 243 -17.57 -10.28 13.25
C ASN A 243 -17.88 -8.85 12.78
N LEU A 244 -19.09 -8.33 13.03
CA LEU A 244 -19.48 -6.99 12.57
C LEU A 244 -19.27 -5.98 13.70
N ARG A 245 -18.30 -5.08 13.55
CA ARG A 245 -18.20 -3.91 14.43
C ARG A 245 -19.45 -3.06 14.22
N ARG A 246 -20.05 -2.57 15.29
CA ARG A 246 -21.34 -1.84 15.28
C ARG A 246 -21.32 -0.64 14.34
N TYR A 247 -20.17 0.02 14.19
CA TYR A 247 -19.98 1.18 13.33
C TYR A 247 -19.63 0.87 11.87
N HIS A 248 -19.56 -0.40 11.46
CA HIS A 248 -19.28 -0.74 10.06
C HIS A 248 -20.52 -0.55 9.16
N GLY A 249 -21.73 -0.58 9.71
CA GLY A 249 -22.97 -0.45 8.93
C GLY A 249 -23.33 -1.71 8.14
N SER A 250 -24.43 -1.65 7.38
CA SER A 250 -24.93 -2.80 6.60
C SER A 250 -24.37 -2.81 5.17
N VAL A 251 -24.35 -3.97 4.52
CA VAL A 251 -24.09 -4.13 3.06
C VAL A 251 -24.94 -3.15 2.25
N SER A 252 -26.23 -3.02 2.58
CA SER A 252 -27.15 -2.12 1.88
C SER A 252 -26.78 -0.64 2.07
N THR A 253 -26.26 -0.29 3.25
CA THR A 253 -25.78 1.07 3.56
C THR A 253 -24.56 1.39 2.72
N HIS A 254 -23.59 0.48 2.64
CA HIS A 254 -22.39 0.67 1.83
C HIS A 254 -22.70 0.82 0.34
N LEU A 255 -23.57 -0.04 -0.22
CA LEU A 255 -23.98 0.05 -1.62
C LEU A 255 -24.65 1.40 -1.92
N ARG A 256 -25.54 1.85 -1.03
CA ARG A 256 -26.23 3.13 -1.17
C ARG A 256 -25.26 4.31 -1.09
N LEU A 257 -24.31 4.27 -0.15
CA LEU A 257 -23.29 5.31 -0.01
C LEU A 257 -22.39 5.40 -1.24
N LEU A 258 -22.01 4.27 -1.83
CA LEU A 258 -21.22 4.23 -3.06
C LEU A 258 -21.99 4.82 -4.25
N GLU A 259 -23.28 4.51 -4.39
CA GLU A 259 -24.11 5.10 -5.45
C GLU A 259 -24.35 6.61 -5.25
N PHE A 260 -24.55 7.06 -4.01
CA PHE A 260 -24.58 8.49 -3.72
C PHE A 260 -23.24 9.16 -4.02
N GLY A 261 -22.12 8.53 -3.62
CA GLY A 261 -20.77 8.98 -3.94
C GLY A 261 -20.57 9.11 -5.45
N ARG A 262 -21.01 8.11 -6.23
CA ARG A 262 -20.98 8.15 -7.70
C ARG A 262 -21.72 9.36 -8.24
N ALA A 263 -22.94 9.61 -7.77
CA ALA A 263 -23.74 10.75 -8.21
C ALA A 263 -23.08 12.10 -7.87
N VAL A 264 -22.52 12.24 -6.66
CA VAL A 264 -21.80 13.45 -6.23
C VAL A 264 -20.56 13.66 -7.10
N ILE A 265 -19.70 12.65 -7.22
CA ILE A 265 -18.43 12.74 -7.94
C ILE A 265 -18.67 13.01 -9.43
N ASN A 266 -19.63 12.34 -10.06
CA ASN A 266 -19.96 12.59 -11.47
C ASN A 266 -20.57 13.98 -11.68
N ASN A 267 -21.23 14.56 -10.68
CA ASN A 267 -21.68 15.96 -10.77
C ASN A 267 -20.51 16.93 -10.61
N MET A 268 -19.58 16.66 -9.70
CA MET A 268 -18.33 17.40 -9.55
C MET A 268 -17.51 17.39 -10.84
N CYS A 269 -17.39 16.24 -11.50
CA CYS A 269 -16.67 16.08 -12.76
C CYS A 269 -17.19 16.98 -13.90
N LYS A 270 -18.38 17.58 -13.78
CA LYS A 270 -18.89 18.55 -14.78
C LYS A 270 -18.27 19.93 -14.62
N ASP A 271 -17.75 20.27 -13.43
CA ASP A 271 -17.12 21.56 -13.16
C ASP A 271 -15.76 21.63 -13.86
N HIS A 272 -15.58 22.67 -14.67
CA HIS A 272 -14.36 22.85 -15.46
C HIS A 272 -13.11 22.97 -14.58
N ARG A 273 -13.21 23.58 -13.39
CA ARG A 273 -12.06 23.75 -12.47
C ARG A 273 -11.51 22.40 -12.01
N ILE A 274 -12.39 21.43 -11.82
CA ILE A 274 -12.00 20.07 -11.41
C ILE A 274 -11.42 19.34 -12.62
N ARG A 275 -12.08 19.41 -13.77
CA ARG A 275 -11.60 18.76 -15.01
C ARG A 275 -10.22 19.26 -15.42
N ASP A 276 -10.00 20.57 -15.33
CA ASP A 276 -8.75 21.23 -15.72
C ASP A 276 -7.61 20.85 -14.76
N ALA A 277 -7.92 20.61 -13.47
CA ALA A 277 -6.96 20.21 -12.45
C ALA A 277 -6.70 18.69 -12.40
N ALA A 278 -7.57 17.88 -12.98
CA ALA A 278 -7.52 16.43 -12.85
C ALA A 278 -6.87 15.72 -14.04
N ALA A 279 -6.11 16.40 -14.90
CA ALA A 279 -5.50 15.77 -16.07
C ALA A 279 -4.74 14.47 -15.73
N PRO A 280 -4.77 13.43 -16.58
CA PRO A 280 -3.96 12.24 -16.35
C PRO A 280 -2.48 12.61 -16.36
N THR A 281 -1.86 12.61 -15.19
CA THR A 281 -0.45 12.97 -14.99
C THR A 281 0.22 11.88 -14.16
N LEU A 282 1.48 11.58 -14.46
CA LEU A 282 2.27 10.67 -13.61
C LEU A 282 2.43 11.28 -12.22
N PHE A 283 1.83 10.64 -11.23
CA PHE A 283 1.80 11.11 -9.85
C PHE A 283 2.31 10.00 -8.91
N HIS A 284 3.18 10.35 -7.95
CA HIS A 284 3.64 9.41 -6.95
C HIS A 284 2.55 9.21 -5.88
N PRO A 285 1.99 8.00 -5.71
CA PRO A 285 0.79 7.78 -4.89
C PRO A 285 0.99 8.00 -3.38
N ASP A 286 2.24 8.12 -2.91
CA ASP A 286 2.59 8.26 -1.48
C ASP A 286 2.92 9.71 -1.06
N LEU A 287 2.11 10.68 -1.50
CA LEU A 287 2.29 12.10 -1.18
C LEU A 287 1.51 12.47 0.12
N HIS A 288 2.05 12.24 1.33
CA HIS A 288 1.44 12.72 2.61
C HIS A 288 2.33 13.62 3.53
N LYS A 289 1.70 14.52 4.35
CA LYS A 289 2.14 15.45 5.45
C LYS A 289 3.48 16.23 5.35
N ARG A 290 4.42 15.81 4.52
CA ARG A 290 5.56 16.57 4.00
C ARG A 290 5.20 17.41 2.77
N ASN A 291 3.93 17.61 2.47
CA ASN A 291 3.48 18.16 1.17
C ASN A 291 2.78 19.50 1.31
N ILE A 292 3.13 20.18 2.40
CA ILE A 292 2.49 21.39 2.88
C ILE A 292 3.55 22.20 3.64
N PHE A 293 3.98 23.35 3.11
CA PHE A 293 5.08 24.15 3.66
C PHE A 293 4.74 25.64 3.79
N VAL A 294 5.36 26.28 4.78
CA VAL A 294 5.26 27.71 5.10
C VAL A 294 6.66 28.35 5.14
N SER A 295 6.74 29.67 5.08
CA SER A 295 7.96 30.45 5.27
C SER A 295 8.35 30.52 6.75
N ASP A 296 9.66 30.45 7.04
CA ASP A 296 10.22 30.51 8.41
C ASP A 296 10.15 31.92 9.02
N ASP A 297 10.15 32.97 8.20
CA ASP A 297 10.20 34.37 8.63
C ASP A 297 8.80 34.97 8.88
N ASP A 298 7.79 34.48 8.15
CA ASP A 298 6.37 34.80 8.31
C ASP A 298 5.51 33.55 8.02
N PRO A 299 4.99 32.88 9.06
CA PRO A 299 4.20 31.65 8.93
C PRO A 299 2.87 31.82 8.18
N THR A 300 2.48 33.05 7.80
CA THR A 300 1.31 33.32 6.95
C THR A 300 1.59 33.11 5.46
N VAL A 301 2.86 33.02 5.04
CA VAL A 301 3.24 32.63 3.67
C VAL A 301 3.39 31.12 3.59
N ILE A 302 2.28 30.50 3.25
CA ILE A 302 2.20 29.13 2.77
C ILE A 302 2.77 29.08 1.35
N THR A 303 3.79 28.26 1.11
CA THR A 303 4.49 28.13 -0.17
C THR A 303 3.88 27.03 -1.07
N SER A 304 3.28 26.00 -0.47
CA SER A 304 2.31 25.09 -1.13
C SER A 304 1.65 24.19 -0.09
N ILE A 305 0.41 23.74 -0.35
CA ILE A 305 -0.29 22.69 0.40
C ILE A 305 -0.99 21.77 -0.60
N ILE A 306 -0.95 20.45 -0.41
CA ILE A 306 -1.85 19.53 -1.08
C ILE A 306 -2.56 18.59 -0.09
N ASP A 307 -3.87 18.81 0.03
CA ASP A 307 -4.96 17.83 0.20
C ASP A 307 -6.26 18.61 -0.13
N LEU A 308 -6.77 18.48 -1.35
CA LEU A 308 -7.72 19.46 -1.92
C LEU A 308 -9.17 19.12 -1.55
N ALA A 309 -9.66 19.71 -0.48
CA ALA A 309 -11.09 19.97 -0.32
C ALA A 309 -11.29 21.39 0.22
N GLN A 310 -11.68 22.31 -0.66
CA GLN A 310 -12.38 23.51 -0.24
C GLN A 310 -13.49 23.83 -1.25
N GLU A 311 -14.60 24.33 -0.69
CA GLU A 311 -15.94 24.42 -1.28
C GLU A 311 -15.97 24.70 -2.79
N LEU A 312 -16.30 23.65 -3.53
CA LEU A 312 -16.81 23.80 -4.87
C LEU A 312 -18.19 24.43 -4.72
N GLY A 313 -18.35 25.66 -5.21
CA GLY A 313 -19.64 26.32 -5.42
C GLY A 313 -20.47 25.58 -6.47
N LEU A 314 -20.76 24.30 -6.23
CA LEU A 314 -21.55 23.43 -7.08
C LEU A 314 -22.98 23.96 -7.04
N VAL A 315 -23.45 24.45 -8.17
CA VAL A 315 -24.84 24.88 -8.32
C VAL A 315 -25.70 23.62 -8.46
N GLY A 316 -26.41 23.26 -7.39
CA GLY A 316 -27.31 22.11 -7.35
C GLY A 316 -27.57 21.63 -5.93
N SER A 317 -28.70 20.95 -5.70
CA SER A 317 -28.92 20.25 -4.43
C SER A 317 -27.98 19.04 -4.34
N CYS A 318 -27.37 18.82 -3.17
CA CYS A 318 -26.58 17.62 -2.90
C CYS A 318 -27.46 16.38 -3.20
N PRO A 319 -27.01 15.43 -4.05
CA PRO A 319 -27.77 14.23 -4.34
C PRO A 319 -27.83 13.27 -3.14
N TYR A 320 -27.05 13.52 -2.09
CA TYR A 320 -27.18 12.82 -0.81
C TYR A 320 -28.38 13.38 -0.04
N PRO A 321 -29.39 12.55 0.27
CA PRO A 321 -30.55 12.99 1.03
C PRO A 321 -30.13 13.33 2.48
N VAL A 322 -30.73 14.37 3.04
CA VAL A 322 -30.54 14.69 4.47
C VAL A 322 -31.06 13.51 5.30
N PRO A 323 -30.24 12.93 6.20
CA PRO A 323 -30.67 11.83 7.05
C PRO A 323 -31.89 12.20 7.88
N THR A 324 -32.77 11.23 8.15
CA THR A 324 -33.85 11.42 9.12
C THR A 324 -33.29 11.65 10.53
N ALA A 325 -34.09 12.21 11.43
CA ALA A 325 -33.66 12.45 12.81
C ALA A 325 -33.28 11.13 13.53
N GLU A 326 -33.95 10.03 13.20
CA GLU A 326 -33.65 8.69 13.73
C GLU A 326 -32.32 8.16 13.19
N GLU A 327 -32.10 8.22 11.87
CA GLU A 327 -30.81 7.84 11.26
C GLU A 327 -29.66 8.71 11.79
N LEU A 328 -29.89 10.01 12.01
CA LEU A 328 -28.90 10.91 12.57
C LEU A 328 -28.52 10.52 14.01
N ALA A 329 -29.50 10.18 14.84
CA ALA A 329 -29.24 9.74 16.21
C ALA A 329 -28.44 8.42 16.25
N VAL A 330 -28.77 7.46 15.36
CA VAL A 330 -28.01 6.20 15.22
C VAL A 330 -26.57 6.50 14.77
N HIS A 331 -26.38 7.30 13.72
CA HIS A 331 -25.05 7.68 13.25
C HIS A 331 -24.25 8.43 14.30
N GLN A 332 -24.86 9.34 15.07
CA GLN A 332 -24.17 10.03 16.15
C GLN A 332 -23.62 9.06 17.20
N LYS A 333 -24.40 8.03 17.55
CA LYS A 333 -23.95 6.98 18.45
C LYS A 333 -22.82 6.15 17.84
N GLU A 334 -23.00 5.63 16.62
CA GLU A 334 -21.98 4.85 15.91
C GLU A 334 -20.68 5.64 15.68
N TYR A 335 -20.79 6.95 15.45
CA TYR A 335 -19.65 7.84 15.27
C TYR A 335 -18.83 8.00 16.54
N LYS A 336 -19.46 8.13 17.72
CA LYS A 336 -18.74 8.12 19.01
C LYS A 336 -17.97 6.81 19.22
N TYR A 337 -18.54 5.67 18.84
CA TYR A 337 -17.84 4.37 18.87
C TYR A 337 -16.66 4.34 17.91
N PHE A 338 -16.82 4.87 16.69
CA PHE A 338 -15.76 4.99 15.72
C PHE A 338 -14.61 5.88 16.23
N GLU A 339 -14.92 7.06 16.79
CA GLU A 339 -13.93 7.96 17.38
C GLU A 339 -13.17 7.28 18.51
N ALA A 340 -13.86 6.63 19.45
CA ALA A 340 -13.22 5.89 20.52
C ALA A 340 -12.27 4.79 20.00
N ALA A 341 -12.70 4.01 18.99
CA ALA A 341 -11.87 2.99 18.38
C ALA A 341 -10.68 3.56 17.59
N HIS A 342 -10.86 4.70 16.93
CA HIS A 342 -9.83 5.39 16.17
C HIS A 342 -8.77 6.01 17.10
N ASP A 343 -9.20 6.73 18.13
CA ASP A 343 -8.34 7.37 19.11
C ASP A 343 -7.57 6.32 19.91
N LEU A 344 -8.23 5.24 20.34
CA LEU A 344 -7.55 4.12 20.98
C LEU A 344 -6.45 3.56 20.09
N ARG A 345 -6.73 3.33 18.80
CA ARG A 345 -5.72 2.84 17.86
C ARG A 345 -4.54 3.80 17.75
N ASN A 346 -4.80 5.09 17.57
CA ASN A 346 -3.73 6.09 17.46
C ASN A 346 -2.87 6.13 18.73
N HIS A 347 -3.48 6.11 19.91
CA HIS A 347 -2.74 6.06 21.18
C HIS A 347 -1.92 4.78 21.32
N LEU A 348 -2.51 3.62 21.02
CA LEU A 348 -1.82 2.33 21.10
C LEU A 348 -0.65 2.26 20.10
N THR A 349 -0.79 2.77 18.88
CA THR A 349 0.32 2.80 17.91
C THR A 349 1.52 3.60 18.43
N GLY A 350 1.27 4.71 19.13
CA GLY A 350 2.32 5.50 19.78
C GLY A 350 2.94 4.79 20.99
N LEU A 351 2.11 4.18 21.86
CA LEU A 351 2.58 3.50 23.07
C LEU A 351 3.35 2.21 22.77
N LEU A 352 2.92 1.47 21.75
CA LEU A 352 3.53 0.20 21.33
C LEU A 352 4.63 0.39 20.29
N ASN A 353 4.88 1.62 19.83
CA ASN A 353 5.81 1.93 18.76
C ASN A 353 5.55 1.12 17.47
N THR A 354 4.26 0.93 17.13
CA THR A 354 3.86 0.16 15.94
C THR A 354 3.49 1.08 14.78
N ALA A 355 3.55 0.57 13.56
CA ALA A 355 2.85 1.18 12.45
C ALA A 355 1.31 1.07 12.62
N SER A 356 0.56 1.82 11.81
CA SER A 356 -0.91 1.88 11.89
C SER A 356 -1.64 0.56 11.62
N ASP A 357 -0.98 -0.37 10.93
CA ASP A 357 -1.44 -1.73 10.65
C ASP A 357 -0.97 -2.76 11.69
N GLY A 358 -0.25 -2.31 12.72
CA GLY A 358 0.29 -3.14 13.80
C GLY A 358 1.65 -3.76 13.48
N TRP A 359 2.32 -3.36 12.41
CA TRP A 359 3.69 -3.83 12.12
C TRP A 359 4.68 -3.34 13.18
N VAL A 360 5.57 -4.24 13.60
CA VAL A 360 6.72 -3.97 14.48
C VAL A 360 7.98 -4.69 13.98
N PRO A 361 9.18 -4.14 14.25
CA PRO A 361 10.44 -4.83 13.99
C PRO A 361 10.52 -6.18 14.72
N ALA A 362 11.16 -7.17 14.11
CA ALA A 362 11.22 -8.53 14.65
C ALA A 362 11.91 -8.58 16.04
N GLU A 363 12.89 -7.71 16.26
CA GLU A 363 13.61 -7.54 17.52
C GLU A 363 12.74 -6.94 18.65
N GLU A 364 11.69 -6.20 18.31
CA GLU A 364 10.77 -5.58 19.27
C GLU A 364 9.49 -6.41 19.48
N TRP A 365 9.32 -7.50 18.72
CA TRP A 365 8.08 -8.29 18.69
C TRP A 365 7.60 -8.78 20.05
N GLU A 366 8.46 -9.45 20.82
CA GLU A 366 8.06 -10.01 22.12
C GLU A 366 7.71 -8.89 23.13
N THR A 367 8.42 -7.77 23.08
CA THR A 367 8.15 -6.59 23.90
C THR A 367 6.81 -5.96 23.53
N ALA A 368 6.56 -5.73 22.23
CA ALA A 368 5.31 -5.16 21.74
C ALA A 368 4.11 -6.06 22.04
N LYS A 369 4.27 -7.38 21.89
CA LYS A 369 3.22 -8.36 22.20
C LYS A 369 2.86 -8.36 23.69
N LEU A 370 3.87 -8.34 24.57
CA LEU A 370 3.63 -8.26 26.01
C LEU A 370 2.96 -6.94 26.39
N ALA A 371 3.47 -5.82 25.90
CA ALA A 371 2.90 -4.50 26.16
C ALA A 371 1.45 -4.38 25.65
N ASN A 372 1.12 -4.95 24.49
CA ASN A 372 -0.25 -4.99 23.97
C ASN A 372 -1.19 -5.74 24.94
N LYS A 373 -0.75 -6.86 25.50
CA LYS A 373 -1.52 -7.63 26.49
C LYS A 373 -1.70 -6.88 27.80
N GLU A 374 -0.66 -6.19 28.29
CA GLU A 374 -0.72 -5.40 29.52
C GLU A 374 -1.64 -4.18 29.38
N LEU A 375 -1.52 -3.43 28.27
CA LEU A 375 -2.38 -2.28 27.97
C LEU A 375 -3.85 -2.70 27.83
N PHE A 376 -4.12 -3.87 27.23
CA PHE A 376 -5.48 -4.41 27.18
C PHE A 376 -6.01 -4.70 28.57
N GLY A 377 -5.20 -5.33 29.44
CA GLY A 377 -5.58 -5.60 30.83
C GLY A 377 -5.90 -4.32 31.60
N LEU A 378 -5.06 -3.28 31.46
CA LEU A 378 -5.26 -1.99 32.11
C LEU A 378 -6.53 -1.28 31.62
N MET A 379 -6.79 -1.29 30.31
CA MET A 379 -8.00 -0.72 29.73
C MET A 379 -9.24 -1.44 30.25
N LEU A 380 -9.20 -2.78 30.27
CA LEU A 380 -10.31 -3.60 30.76
C LEU A 380 -10.59 -3.34 32.24
N GLU A 381 -9.57 -3.29 33.09
CA GLU A 381 -9.71 -2.95 34.51
C GLU A 381 -10.30 -1.55 34.70
N THR A 382 -9.80 -0.57 33.93
CA THR A 382 -10.29 0.81 33.99
C THR A 382 -11.78 0.88 33.65
N VAL A 383 -12.20 0.28 32.54
CA VAL A 383 -13.62 0.28 32.11
C VAL A 383 -14.51 -0.42 33.14
N LEU A 384 -14.09 -1.57 33.66
CA LEU A 384 -14.87 -2.33 34.63
C LEU A 384 -14.92 -1.67 36.03
N SER A 385 -14.02 -0.72 36.31
CA SER A 385 -14.02 0.04 37.57
C SER A 385 -14.99 1.23 37.58
N ILE A 386 -15.56 1.61 36.43
CA ILE A 386 -16.48 2.73 36.31
C ILE A 386 -17.86 2.32 36.85
N GLU A 387 -18.24 2.87 38.00
CA GLU A 387 -19.58 2.66 38.57
C GLU A 387 -20.62 3.53 37.84
N ASN A 388 -21.64 2.89 37.26
CA ASN A 388 -22.73 3.54 36.50
C ASN A 388 -22.21 4.43 35.33
N PRO A 389 -21.59 3.83 34.29
CA PRO A 389 -21.16 4.58 33.13
C PRO A 389 -22.35 5.31 32.48
N ASP A 390 -22.11 6.54 31.99
CA ASP A 390 -23.12 7.34 31.30
C ASP A 390 -23.72 6.52 30.14
N ASP A 391 -25.03 6.70 29.88
CA ASP A 391 -25.70 6.11 28.74
C ASP A 391 -25.04 6.50 27.40
N ASP A 392 -24.35 7.64 27.39
CA ASP A 392 -23.62 8.18 26.24
C ASP A 392 -22.16 7.71 26.06
N GLU A 393 -21.56 7.00 27.03
CA GLU A 393 -20.19 6.47 26.91
C GLU A 393 -20.12 5.35 25.86
N PRO A 394 -19.15 5.36 24.92
CA PRO A 394 -19.06 4.32 23.90
C PRO A 394 -18.48 3.00 24.44
N VAL A 395 -17.72 2.99 25.54
CA VAL A 395 -17.06 1.77 26.04
C VAL A 395 -17.44 1.54 27.48
N LYS A 396 -18.24 0.50 27.75
CA LYS A 396 -18.82 0.26 29.10
C LYS A 396 -18.54 -1.11 29.67
N ASP A 397 -18.27 -2.08 28.81
CA ASP A 397 -18.05 -3.46 29.22
C ASP A 397 -16.90 -4.12 28.45
N GLU A 398 -16.57 -5.35 28.85
CA GLU A 398 -15.53 -6.14 28.21
C GLU A 398 -15.81 -6.39 26.72
N GLY A 399 -17.08 -6.53 26.33
CA GLY A 399 -17.49 -6.73 24.95
C GLY A 399 -17.12 -5.52 24.10
N ASP A 400 -17.45 -4.31 24.56
CA ASP A 400 -17.10 -3.06 23.88
C ASP A 400 -15.57 -2.91 23.76
N VAL A 401 -14.81 -3.18 24.83
CA VAL A 401 -13.34 -3.10 24.81
C VAL A 401 -12.75 -4.05 23.77
N ARG A 402 -13.21 -5.31 23.74
CA ARG A 402 -12.77 -6.30 22.75
C ARG A 402 -13.14 -5.93 21.32
N GLU A 403 -14.31 -5.32 21.13
CA GLU A 403 -14.79 -4.91 19.81
C GLU A 403 -13.93 -3.79 19.20
N ILE A 404 -13.55 -2.80 20.03
CA ILE A 404 -12.75 -1.66 19.56
C ILE A 404 -11.24 -1.95 19.52
N TRP A 405 -10.75 -2.94 20.27
CA TRP A 405 -9.33 -3.26 20.33
C TRP A 405 -8.78 -3.56 18.93
N PRO A 406 -7.67 -2.92 18.51
CA PRO A 406 -7.19 -3.04 17.13
C PRO A 406 -6.27 -4.25 16.88
N PHE A 407 -5.79 -4.91 17.93
CA PHE A 407 -4.71 -5.91 17.87
C PHE A 407 -5.12 -7.28 18.45
N GLU A 408 -4.36 -8.32 18.14
CA GLU A 408 -4.57 -9.71 18.60
C GLU A 408 -3.63 -10.04 19.78
N PHE A 409 -3.94 -11.13 20.51
CA PHE A 409 -3.23 -11.54 21.73
C PHE A 409 -2.29 -12.74 21.53
#